data_AF-A0A7S3NMA3-F1
#
_entry.id   AF-A0A7S3NMA3-F1
#
_cell.length_a   1.000
_cell.length_b   1.000
_cell.length_c   1.000
_cell.angle_alpha   90.00
_cell.angle_beta   90.00
_cell.angle_gamma   90.00
#
_symmetry.space_group_name_H-M   'P 1'
#
loop_
_entity.id
_entity.type
_entity.pdbx_description
1 polymer ?
#
loop_
_entity_poly.entity_id
_entity_poly.type
_entity_poly.pdbx_seq_one_letter_code
_entity_poly.pdbx_strand_id
1 'polypeptide(L)'
;KTYVMTTEDCKMFVLGDDELKSIFFLLSGKDILNTMNLSRTIYEKFQRGSIYIIIDYAKEERNFKFRIKKAKFVKSPESKYWTNKDYWMYLVLRNNFALYHAPDSFKSDREIVLSAIKEYGYALRYVANELKSDFEIVLKAVKNAGFALEYAADEMKSNRQVVMAAVKNAGFALEYAADELKSDREVVLAAVQEYGLALEYAADELKSDREIVLTAVERDTRALQFCTTQQLG
;
A
#
# COMPACT_ATOMS: atom_id res chain seq x y z
N LYS A 1 -24.61 -1.72 -11.60
CA LYS A 1 -24.26 -1.70 -10.15
C LYS A 1 -23.07 -2.61 -9.95
N THR A 2 -21.95 -2.08 -9.47
CA THR A 2 -20.74 -2.87 -9.22
C THR A 2 -20.81 -3.54 -7.85
N TYR A 3 -20.45 -4.82 -7.80
CA TYR A 3 -20.36 -5.59 -6.56
C TYR A 3 -18.90 -5.93 -6.29
N VAL A 4 -18.39 -5.57 -5.11
CA VAL A 4 -17.08 -5.98 -4.59
C VAL A 4 -17.36 -6.94 -3.43
N MET A 5 -16.90 -8.18 -3.52
CA MET A 5 -16.94 -9.13 -2.40
C MET A 5 -15.52 -9.40 -1.92
N THR A 6 -15.23 -8.97 -0.71
CA THR A 6 -14.07 -9.39 0.07
C THR A 6 -14.54 -10.41 1.10
N THR A 7 -13.91 -11.58 1.17
CA THR A 7 -14.11 -12.52 2.28
C THR A 7 -12.91 -12.43 3.22
N GLU A 8 -13.12 -12.58 4.54
CA GLU A 8 -12.06 -12.46 5.56
C GLU A 8 -10.82 -13.33 5.28
N ASP A 9 -11.02 -14.49 4.62
CA ASP A 9 -9.96 -15.45 4.32
C ASP A 9 -9.51 -15.51 2.85
N CYS A 10 -10.08 -14.68 1.95
CA CYS A 10 -9.68 -14.66 0.53
C CYS A 10 -9.62 -13.24 -0.04
N LYS A 11 -8.46 -12.89 -0.61
CA LYS A 11 -8.27 -11.73 -1.49
C LYS A 11 -8.88 -11.99 -2.86
N MET A 12 -10.18 -12.23 -2.88
CA MET A 12 -10.95 -12.48 -4.09
C MET A 12 -11.36 -11.14 -4.69
N PHE A 13 -10.91 -10.85 -5.90
CA PHE A 13 -11.50 -9.75 -6.67
C PHE A 13 -12.73 -10.28 -7.40
N VAL A 14 -13.82 -9.56 -7.34
CA VAL A 14 -15.04 -9.80 -8.09
C VAL A 14 -15.40 -8.45 -8.65
N LEU A 15 -15.32 -8.29 -9.96
CA LEU A 15 -15.81 -7.08 -10.62
C LEU A 15 -16.71 -7.51 -11.75
N GLY A 16 -18.01 -7.45 -11.48
CA GLY A 16 -19.06 -7.42 -12.48
C GLY A 16 -19.67 -6.01 -12.52
N ASP A 17 -19.92 -5.52 -13.71
CA ASP A 17 -20.80 -4.38 -13.96
C ASP A 17 -22.06 -4.90 -14.68
N ASP A 18 -23.19 -4.22 -14.57
CA ASP A 18 -24.42 -4.63 -15.27
C ASP A 18 -24.24 -4.61 -16.81
N GLU A 19 -23.26 -3.84 -17.32
CA GLU A 19 -22.83 -3.87 -18.73
C GLU A 19 -21.76 -4.94 -19.02
N LEU A 20 -20.91 -5.25 -18.05
CA LEU A 20 -19.89 -6.30 -18.15
C LEU A 20 -20.53 -7.63 -17.76
N LYS A 21 -21.00 -8.39 -18.75
CA LYS A 21 -21.50 -9.78 -18.59
C LYS A 21 -20.50 -10.76 -17.96
N SER A 22 -19.35 -10.30 -17.48
CA SER A 22 -18.19 -11.10 -17.06
C SER A 22 -17.66 -10.59 -15.72
N ILE A 23 -17.57 -11.48 -14.73
CA ILE A 23 -16.91 -11.23 -13.44
C ILE A 23 -15.46 -11.69 -13.53
N PHE A 24 -14.52 -10.85 -13.07
CA PHE A 24 -13.08 -11.17 -13.02
C PHE A 24 -12.64 -11.55 -11.61
N PHE A 25 -11.93 -12.68 -11.52
CA PHE A 25 -11.25 -13.14 -10.30
C PHE A 25 -9.74 -13.01 -10.46
N LEU A 26 -9.11 -12.26 -9.56
CA LEU A 26 -7.68 -12.38 -9.28
C LEU A 26 -7.56 -13.22 -8.01
N LEU A 27 -6.99 -14.41 -8.12
CA LEU A 27 -6.81 -15.35 -7.02
C LEU A 27 -5.37 -15.88 -7.06
N SER A 28 -4.76 -16.06 -5.89
CA SER A 28 -3.52 -16.84 -5.79
C SER A 28 -3.85 -18.33 -5.93
N GLY A 29 -2.93 -19.14 -6.48
CA GLY A 29 -3.21 -20.56 -6.78
C GLY A 29 -3.61 -21.42 -5.57
N LYS A 30 -3.26 -21.00 -4.34
CA LYS A 30 -3.64 -21.69 -3.09
C LYS A 30 -5.07 -21.36 -2.64
N ASP A 31 -5.52 -20.12 -2.84
CA ASP A 31 -6.78 -19.63 -2.30
C ASP A 31 -8.00 -20.17 -3.08
N ILE A 32 -7.81 -20.42 -4.38
CA ILE A 32 -8.82 -20.99 -5.30
C ILE A 32 -9.37 -22.34 -4.82
N LEU A 33 -8.52 -23.18 -4.20
CA LEU A 33 -8.86 -24.53 -3.77
C LEU A 33 -9.94 -24.53 -2.68
N ASN A 34 -9.83 -23.60 -1.74
CA ASN A 34 -10.72 -23.52 -0.58
C ASN A 34 -12.07 -22.89 -0.95
N THR A 35 -12.09 -21.94 -1.90
CA THR A 35 -13.28 -21.16 -2.22
C THR A 35 -14.18 -21.80 -3.28
N MET A 36 -13.64 -22.57 -4.24
CA MET A 36 -14.39 -22.94 -5.46
C MET A 36 -14.60 -24.43 -5.70
N ASN A 37 -14.13 -25.34 -4.83
CA ASN A 37 -14.32 -26.79 -4.98
C ASN A 37 -13.95 -27.28 -6.41
N LEU A 38 -12.88 -26.72 -6.98
CA LEU A 38 -12.47 -26.98 -8.36
C LEU A 38 -11.77 -28.34 -8.47
N SER A 39 -12.08 -29.09 -9.54
CA SER A 39 -11.49 -30.42 -9.76
C SER A 39 -9.96 -30.38 -9.88
N ARG A 40 -9.29 -31.46 -9.43
CA ARG A 40 -7.83 -31.65 -9.42
C ARG A 40 -7.13 -31.36 -10.77
N THR A 41 -7.82 -31.63 -11.88
CA THR A 41 -7.35 -31.34 -13.25
C THR A 41 -7.16 -29.86 -13.53
N ILE A 42 -7.95 -29.00 -12.87
CA ILE A 42 -7.85 -27.54 -13.00
C ILE A 42 -6.65 -27.06 -12.16
N TYR A 43 -6.45 -27.63 -10.95
CA TYR A 43 -5.30 -27.39 -10.06
C TYR A 43 -3.93 -27.58 -10.75
N GLU A 44 -3.76 -28.68 -11.47
CA GLU A 44 -2.49 -28.99 -12.16
C GLU A 44 -2.15 -28.00 -13.29
N LYS A 45 -3.16 -27.33 -13.87
CA LYS A 45 -2.96 -26.25 -14.85
C LYS A 45 -2.62 -24.90 -14.18
N PHE A 46 -2.97 -24.70 -12.91
CA PHE A 46 -2.71 -23.45 -12.16
C PHE A 46 -1.24 -23.26 -11.74
N GLN A 47 -0.48 -24.32 -11.50
CA GLN A 47 0.93 -24.27 -11.06
C GLN A 47 1.89 -23.60 -12.07
N ARG A 48 1.40 -23.09 -13.21
CA ARG A 48 2.18 -22.56 -14.33
C ARG A 48 1.96 -21.06 -14.64
N GLY A 49 1.20 -20.31 -13.83
CA GLY A 49 1.08 -18.85 -13.97
C GLY A 49 -0.21 -18.23 -13.39
N SER A 50 -0.30 -16.89 -13.41
CA SER A 50 -1.49 -16.13 -12.98
C SER A 50 -2.65 -16.28 -13.97
N ILE A 51 -3.83 -16.68 -13.47
CA ILE A 51 -5.00 -17.03 -14.28
C ILE A 51 -6.19 -16.16 -13.91
N TYR A 52 -6.88 -15.61 -14.92
CA TYR A 52 -8.16 -14.90 -14.76
C TYR A 52 -9.32 -15.86 -15.02
N ILE A 53 -10.35 -15.79 -14.18
CA ILE A 53 -11.63 -16.48 -14.40
C ILE A 53 -12.64 -15.44 -14.86
N ILE A 54 -13.20 -15.64 -16.06
CA ILE A 54 -14.37 -14.89 -16.55
C ILE A 54 -15.62 -15.70 -16.19
N ILE A 55 -16.53 -15.14 -15.38
CA ILE A 55 -17.82 -15.78 -15.06
C ILE A 55 -18.97 -15.00 -15.69
N ASP A 56 -19.74 -15.67 -16.56
CA ASP A 56 -21.06 -15.20 -16.98
C ASP A 56 -22.09 -15.49 -15.87
N TYR A 57 -22.80 -14.47 -15.38
CA TYR A 57 -23.83 -14.62 -14.34
C TYR A 57 -25.23 -14.24 -14.83
N ALA A 58 -26.26 -14.82 -14.18
CA ALA A 58 -27.66 -14.43 -14.31
C ALA A 58 -28.17 -14.00 -12.93
N LYS A 59 -28.90 -12.89 -12.88
CA LYS A 59 -29.39 -12.28 -11.64
C LYS A 59 -30.68 -12.97 -11.19
N GLU A 60 -30.69 -13.60 -10.02
CA GLU A 60 -31.91 -14.04 -9.33
C GLU A 60 -31.92 -13.44 -7.91
N GLU A 61 -33.04 -12.82 -7.52
CA GLU A 61 -33.13 -12.01 -6.32
C GLU A 61 -33.19 -12.83 -5.01
N ARG A 62 -32.63 -12.21 -3.97
CA ARG A 62 -32.70 -12.52 -2.53
C ARG A 62 -31.68 -13.50 -1.93
N ASN A 63 -30.91 -14.25 -2.72
CA ASN A 63 -29.71 -14.94 -2.25
C ASN A 63 -28.71 -15.09 -3.42
N PHE A 64 -27.58 -14.39 -3.38
CA PHE A 64 -26.58 -14.42 -4.46
C PHE A 64 -25.85 -15.76 -4.50
N LYS A 65 -26.43 -16.76 -5.18
CA LYS A 65 -25.72 -17.97 -5.60
C LYS A 65 -25.28 -17.79 -7.06
N PHE A 66 -23.97 -17.67 -7.28
CA PHE A 66 -23.40 -17.60 -8.63
C PHE A 66 -23.26 -19.02 -9.20
N ARG A 67 -23.88 -19.28 -10.36
CA ARG A 67 -23.63 -20.51 -11.15
C ARG A 67 -22.74 -20.17 -12.34
N ILE A 68 -21.52 -20.68 -12.33
CA ILE A 68 -20.56 -20.52 -13.43
C ILE A 68 -21.05 -21.30 -14.64
N LYS A 69 -21.54 -20.62 -15.68
CA LYS A 69 -21.98 -21.27 -16.93
C LYS A 69 -20.82 -21.58 -17.86
N LYS A 70 -19.80 -20.72 -17.88
CA LYS A 70 -18.58 -20.86 -18.69
C LYS A 70 -17.47 -20.06 -18.03
N ALA A 71 -16.29 -20.67 -17.90
CA ALA A 71 -15.08 -20.00 -17.45
C ALA A 71 -14.02 -20.08 -18.56
N LYS A 72 -13.50 -18.93 -18.99
CA LYS A 72 -12.33 -18.89 -19.87
C LYS A 72 -11.14 -18.42 -19.05
N PHE A 73 -10.10 -19.25 -19.04
CA PHE A 73 -8.81 -18.93 -18.48
C PHE A 73 -7.99 -18.18 -19.53
N VAL A 74 -7.61 -16.95 -19.24
CA VAL A 74 -6.73 -16.14 -20.09
C VAL A 74 -5.48 -15.82 -19.28
N LYS A 75 -4.30 -16.02 -19.87
CA LYS A 75 -3.05 -15.58 -19.22
C LYS A 75 -3.05 -14.06 -19.15
N SER A 76 -2.57 -13.51 -18.03
CA SER A 76 -2.50 -12.06 -17.78
C SER A 76 -2.15 -11.22 -19.02
N PRO A 77 -1.04 -11.48 -19.73
CA PRO A 77 -0.60 -10.62 -20.83
C PRO A 77 -1.49 -10.69 -22.09
N GLU A 78 -2.31 -11.73 -22.24
CA GLU A 78 -3.09 -12.02 -23.45
C GLU A 78 -4.50 -11.41 -23.39
N SER A 79 -4.89 -10.83 -22.26
CA SER A 79 -6.20 -10.21 -22.08
C SER A 79 -6.22 -8.78 -22.62
N LYS A 80 -7.20 -8.43 -23.45
CA LYS A 80 -7.41 -7.04 -23.91
C LYS A 80 -7.61 -6.02 -22.78
N TYR A 81 -7.98 -6.49 -21.59
CA TYR A 81 -8.15 -5.66 -20.39
C TYR A 81 -6.83 -5.40 -19.67
N TRP A 82 -5.85 -6.31 -19.83
CA TRP A 82 -4.55 -6.18 -19.20
C TRP A 82 -3.77 -4.97 -19.70
N THR A 83 -4.02 -4.56 -20.95
CA THR A 83 -3.43 -3.37 -21.58
C THR A 83 -4.37 -2.16 -21.58
N ASN A 84 -5.54 -2.24 -20.95
CA ASN A 84 -6.54 -1.17 -20.98
C ASN A 84 -6.35 -0.23 -19.78
N LYS A 85 -5.98 1.03 -20.06
CA LYS A 85 -5.74 2.05 -19.04
C LYS A 85 -6.99 2.39 -18.22
N ASP A 86 -8.15 2.58 -18.86
CA ASP A 86 -9.41 2.92 -18.17
C ASP A 86 -9.81 1.83 -17.18
N TYR A 87 -9.57 0.57 -17.56
CA TYR A 87 -9.79 -0.57 -16.68
C TYR A 87 -8.89 -0.50 -15.44
N TRP A 88 -7.58 -0.26 -15.60
CA TRP A 88 -6.67 -0.11 -14.46
C TRP A 88 -6.97 1.11 -13.60
N MET A 89 -7.36 2.23 -14.21
CA MET A 89 -7.82 3.41 -13.50
C MET A 89 -9.04 3.08 -12.62
N TYR A 90 -10.02 2.38 -13.19
CA TYR A 90 -11.19 1.94 -12.45
C TYR A 90 -10.82 1.01 -11.27
N LEU A 91 -9.85 0.11 -11.45
CA LEU A 91 -9.39 -0.80 -10.41
C LEU A 91 -8.74 -0.06 -9.24
N VAL A 92 -7.79 0.85 -9.52
CA VAL A 92 -7.04 1.53 -8.45
C VAL A 92 -7.92 2.44 -7.61
N LEU A 93 -9.00 2.99 -8.18
CA LEU A 93 -9.96 3.84 -7.45
C LEU A 93 -10.88 3.08 -6.50
N ARG A 94 -10.93 1.74 -6.58
CA ARG A 94 -11.83 0.90 -5.77
C ARG A 94 -11.09 -0.13 -4.93
N ASN A 95 -9.78 -0.24 -5.13
CA ASN A 95 -8.96 -1.27 -4.54
C ASN A 95 -7.51 -0.83 -4.40
N ASN A 96 -7.12 -0.67 -3.13
CA ASN A 96 -5.80 -0.24 -2.70
C ASN A 96 -4.66 -1.21 -3.10
N PHE A 97 -4.98 -2.46 -3.46
CA PHE A 97 -4.00 -3.47 -3.89
C PHE A 97 -3.95 -3.68 -5.41
N ALA A 98 -4.76 -2.97 -6.20
CA ALA A 98 -4.80 -3.17 -7.65
C ALA A 98 -3.42 -2.93 -8.29
N LEU A 99 -2.70 -1.91 -7.83
CA LEU A 99 -1.39 -1.54 -8.38
C LEU A 99 -0.32 -2.64 -8.23
N TYR A 100 -0.39 -3.46 -7.18
CA TYR A 100 0.52 -4.60 -6.99
C TYR A 100 0.47 -5.58 -8.17
N HIS A 101 -0.74 -5.81 -8.69
CA HIS A 101 -1.01 -6.72 -9.79
C HIS A 101 -0.93 -6.05 -11.16
N ALA A 102 -0.74 -4.74 -11.23
CA ALA A 102 -0.65 -4.04 -12.50
C ALA A 102 0.61 -4.45 -13.27
N PRO A 103 0.55 -4.55 -14.62
CA PRO A 103 1.75 -4.64 -15.42
C PRO A 103 2.64 -3.41 -15.23
N ASP A 104 3.93 -3.57 -15.49
CA ASP A 104 4.94 -2.54 -15.19
C ASP A 104 4.64 -1.20 -15.87
N SER A 105 4.06 -1.23 -17.07
CA SER A 105 3.61 -0.03 -17.79
C SER A 105 2.65 0.85 -16.96
N PHE A 106 1.82 0.26 -16.11
CA PHE A 106 0.88 0.99 -15.24
C PHE A 106 1.42 1.27 -13.84
N LYS A 107 2.44 0.52 -13.40
CA LYS A 107 3.24 0.88 -12.20
C LYS A 107 4.14 2.09 -12.45
N SER A 108 4.44 2.38 -13.72
CA SER A 108 5.14 3.57 -14.19
C SER A 108 4.20 4.63 -14.78
N ASP A 109 2.89 4.38 -14.90
CA ASP A 109 1.93 5.38 -15.37
C ASP A 109 1.62 6.36 -14.24
N ARG A 110 2.11 7.60 -14.37
CA ARG A 110 1.96 8.64 -13.35
C ARG A 110 0.51 8.86 -12.92
N GLU A 111 -0.44 8.82 -13.85
CA GLU A 111 -1.84 9.11 -13.57
C GLU A 111 -2.47 8.01 -12.73
N ILE A 112 -2.22 6.74 -13.09
CA ILE A 112 -2.69 5.57 -12.34
C ILE A 112 -2.04 5.54 -10.95
N VAL A 113 -0.74 5.79 -10.88
CA VAL A 113 0.02 5.83 -9.63
C VAL A 113 -0.52 6.92 -8.68
N LEU A 114 -0.71 8.14 -9.17
CA LEU A 114 -1.25 9.23 -8.36
C LEU A 114 -2.68 8.96 -7.89
N SER A 115 -3.52 8.34 -8.72
CA SER A 115 -4.86 7.90 -8.32
C SER A 115 -4.82 6.83 -7.23
N ALA A 116 -3.94 5.83 -7.38
CA ALA A 116 -3.76 4.78 -6.37
C ALA A 116 -3.24 5.35 -5.03
N ILE A 117 -2.25 6.24 -5.07
CA ILE A 117 -1.66 6.89 -3.89
C ILE A 117 -2.66 7.79 -3.17
N LYS A 118 -3.51 8.49 -3.92
CA LYS A 118 -4.54 9.36 -3.36
C LYS A 118 -5.51 8.58 -2.45
N GLU A 119 -5.89 7.37 -2.87
CA GLU A 119 -6.76 6.50 -2.08
C GLU A 119 -5.99 5.71 -1.00
N TYR A 120 -4.71 5.40 -1.24
CA TYR A 120 -3.87 4.62 -0.33
C TYR A 120 -2.37 4.92 -0.47
N GLY A 121 -1.80 5.69 0.46
CA GLY A 121 -0.40 6.15 0.41
C GLY A 121 0.63 5.03 0.32
N TYR A 122 0.39 3.88 0.96
CA TYR A 122 1.27 2.70 0.88
C TYR A 122 1.28 2.02 -0.50
N ALA A 123 0.43 2.45 -1.45
CA ALA A 123 0.54 2.02 -2.84
C ALA A 123 1.93 2.32 -3.42
N LEU A 124 2.66 3.29 -2.86
CA LEU A 124 4.06 3.60 -3.20
C LEU A 124 4.97 2.35 -3.21
N ARG A 125 4.71 1.35 -2.36
CA ARG A 125 5.44 0.07 -2.34
C ARG A 125 5.50 -0.62 -3.71
N TYR A 126 4.43 -0.49 -4.49
CA TYR A 126 4.21 -1.21 -5.76
C TYR A 126 4.54 -0.37 -7.00
N VAL A 127 4.84 0.91 -6.81
CA VAL A 127 5.22 1.85 -7.87
C VAL A 127 6.60 1.48 -8.43
N ALA A 128 6.82 1.76 -9.71
CA ALA A 128 8.11 1.56 -10.36
C ALA A 128 9.20 2.41 -9.68
N ASN A 129 10.45 1.92 -9.67
CA ASN A 129 11.52 2.53 -8.88
C ASN A 129 11.81 3.98 -9.29
N GLU A 130 11.68 4.33 -10.57
CA GLU A 130 11.92 5.68 -11.07
C GLU A 130 10.95 6.70 -10.46
N LEU A 131 9.72 6.27 -10.15
CA LEU A 131 8.70 7.13 -9.55
C LEU A 131 8.77 7.14 -8.01
N LYS A 132 9.54 6.24 -7.37
CA LYS A 132 9.83 6.29 -5.93
C LYS A 132 10.84 7.37 -5.55
N SER A 133 11.52 7.96 -6.53
CA SER A 133 12.35 9.17 -6.39
C SER A 133 11.62 10.44 -6.83
N ASP A 134 10.37 10.33 -7.32
CA ASP A 134 9.59 11.50 -7.75
C ASP A 134 9.03 12.26 -6.54
N PHE A 135 9.47 13.50 -6.39
CA PHE A 135 9.13 14.34 -5.24
C PHE A 135 7.62 14.49 -5.02
N GLU A 136 6.83 14.72 -6.08
CA GLU A 136 5.39 14.96 -5.93
C GLU A 136 4.66 13.68 -5.51
N ILE A 137 4.99 12.57 -6.15
CA ILE A 137 4.40 11.25 -5.88
C ILE A 137 4.69 10.86 -4.42
N VAL A 138 5.95 10.93 -4.00
CA VAL A 138 6.36 10.54 -2.65
C VAL A 138 5.78 11.50 -1.61
N LEU A 139 5.83 12.82 -1.85
CA LEU A 139 5.24 13.79 -0.93
C LEU A 139 3.74 13.55 -0.73
N LYS A 140 3.02 13.18 -1.79
CA LYS A 140 1.59 12.86 -1.71
C LYS A 140 1.34 11.56 -0.95
N ALA A 141 2.19 10.55 -1.15
CA ALA A 141 2.12 9.29 -0.42
C ALA A 141 2.33 9.49 1.09
N VAL A 142 3.38 10.19 1.51
CA VAL A 142 3.67 10.40 2.94
C VAL A 142 2.67 11.32 3.63
N LYS A 143 2.04 12.25 2.90
CA LYS A 143 0.93 13.07 3.45
C LYS A 143 -0.35 12.26 3.67
N ASN A 144 -0.56 11.19 2.91
CA ASN A 144 -1.69 10.28 3.09
C ASN A 144 -1.39 9.21 4.15
N ALA A 145 -0.17 8.68 4.17
CA ALA A 145 0.31 7.70 5.14
C ALA A 145 1.81 7.90 5.42
N GLY A 146 2.19 8.43 6.59
CA GLY A 146 3.56 8.82 6.92
C GLY A 146 4.58 7.69 6.75
N PHE A 147 4.22 6.46 7.15
CA PHE A 147 5.07 5.28 6.97
C PHE A 147 5.32 4.87 5.51
N ALA A 148 4.62 5.47 4.54
CA ALA A 148 4.96 5.27 3.12
C ALA A 148 6.41 5.68 2.81
N LEU A 149 7.05 6.50 3.66
CA LEU A 149 8.46 6.84 3.59
C LEU A 149 9.39 5.62 3.51
N GLU A 150 9.02 4.49 4.13
CA GLU A 150 9.74 3.20 4.03
C GLU A 150 10.06 2.82 2.57
N TYR A 151 9.08 3.06 1.69
CA TYR A 151 9.12 2.64 0.28
C TYR A 151 9.67 3.70 -0.68
N ALA A 152 9.98 4.90 -0.18
CA ALA A 152 10.61 5.94 -0.99
C ALA A 152 12.08 5.58 -1.28
N ALA A 153 12.63 6.16 -2.35
CA ALA A 153 14.06 6.06 -2.63
C ALA A 153 14.89 6.81 -1.58
N ASP A 154 16.17 6.48 -1.45
CA ASP A 154 17.04 7.01 -0.40
C ASP A 154 17.22 8.53 -0.50
N GLU A 155 17.19 9.10 -1.72
CA GLU A 155 17.23 10.55 -1.92
C GLU A 155 15.99 11.24 -1.35
N MET A 156 14.84 10.56 -1.33
CA MET A 156 13.60 11.07 -0.75
C MET A 156 13.55 10.89 0.77
N LYS A 157 14.17 9.82 1.29
CA LYS A 157 14.41 9.63 2.73
C LYS A 157 15.39 10.64 3.31
N SER A 158 16.23 11.23 2.47
CA SER A 158 17.13 12.35 2.79
C SER A 158 16.51 13.72 2.47
N ASN A 159 15.32 13.75 1.85
CA ASN A 159 14.65 15.00 1.53
C ASN A 159 13.90 15.53 2.75
N ARG A 160 14.41 16.62 3.32
CA ARG A 160 13.85 17.25 4.53
C ARG A 160 12.36 17.55 4.43
N GLN A 161 11.85 18.02 3.28
CA GLN A 161 10.43 18.35 3.14
C GLN A 161 9.54 17.10 3.15
N VAL A 162 9.99 16.03 2.50
CA VAL A 162 9.29 14.74 2.48
C VAL A 162 9.27 14.13 3.87
N VAL A 163 10.43 14.04 4.53
CA VAL A 163 10.52 13.47 5.90
C VAL A 163 9.72 14.30 6.89
N MET A 164 9.81 15.64 6.84
CA MET A 164 9.01 16.51 7.69
C MET A 164 7.50 16.28 7.49
N ALA A 165 7.05 16.06 6.25
CA ALA A 165 5.65 15.72 5.99
C ALA A 165 5.28 14.33 6.54
N ALA A 166 6.18 13.35 6.42
CA ALA A 166 5.98 12.00 6.93
C ALA A 166 5.87 11.97 8.47
N VAL A 167 6.81 12.59 9.19
CA VAL A 167 6.84 12.57 10.67
C VAL A 167 5.69 13.37 11.29
N LYS A 168 5.22 14.42 10.62
CA LYS A 168 4.00 15.15 11.04
C LYS A 168 2.72 14.35 10.85
N ASN A 169 2.74 13.33 9.98
CA ASN A 169 1.60 12.44 9.78
C ASN A 169 1.69 11.18 10.64
N ALA A 170 2.90 10.66 10.86
CA ALA A 170 3.18 9.55 11.76
C ALA A 170 4.62 9.69 12.30
N GLY A 171 4.79 10.00 13.59
CA GLY A 171 6.08 10.33 14.22
C GLY A 171 7.11 9.21 14.08
N PHE A 172 6.68 7.96 14.16
CA PHE A 172 7.52 6.78 13.91
C PHE A 172 8.05 6.66 12.47
N ALA A 173 7.53 7.44 11.51
CA ALA A 173 8.15 7.51 10.19
C ALA A 173 9.62 7.98 10.24
N LEU A 174 10.06 8.60 11.35
CA LEU A 174 11.45 8.96 11.61
C LEU A 174 12.41 7.76 11.48
N GLU A 175 11.96 6.53 11.78
CA GLU A 175 12.74 5.30 11.59
C GLU A 175 13.32 5.18 10.18
N TYR A 176 12.55 5.59 9.17
CA TYR A 176 12.88 5.46 7.75
C TYR A 176 13.59 6.67 7.17
N ALA A 177 13.78 7.74 7.94
CA ALA A 177 14.55 8.90 7.51
C ALA A 177 16.05 8.56 7.42
N ALA A 178 16.77 9.30 6.58
CA ALA A 178 18.23 9.25 6.55
C ALA A 178 18.82 9.75 7.89
N ASP A 179 20.02 9.29 8.24
CA ASP A 179 20.64 9.56 9.54
C ASP A 179 20.89 11.06 9.77
N GLU A 180 21.14 11.83 8.71
CA GLU A 180 21.27 13.28 8.77
C GLU A 180 19.96 13.95 9.26
N LEU A 181 18.80 13.39 8.90
CA LEU A 181 17.49 13.90 9.31
C LEU A 181 17.03 13.34 10.66
N LYS A 182 17.55 12.18 11.07
CA LYS A 182 17.44 11.71 12.47
C LYS A 182 18.25 12.57 13.44
N SER A 183 19.21 13.33 12.91
CA SER A 183 20.01 14.33 13.64
C SER A 183 19.50 15.76 13.45
N ASP A 184 18.47 15.98 12.62
CA ASP A 184 17.86 17.30 12.44
C ASP A 184 16.90 17.56 13.60
N ARG A 185 17.29 18.52 14.44
CA ARG A 185 16.56 18.89 15.66
C ARG A 185 15.09 19.20 15.41
N GLU A 186 14.75 19.93 14.34
CA GLU A 186 13.36 20.29 14.07
C GLU A 186 12.54 19.10 13.55
N VAL A 187 13.16 18.21 12.76
CA VAL A 187 12.51 16.98 12.29
C VAL A 187 12.22 16.06 13.47
N VAL A 188 13.19 15.83 14.34
CA VAL A 188 13.01 14.99 15.54
C VAL A 188 11.99 15.61 16.48
N LEU A 189 12.05 16.92 16.72
CA LEU A 189 11.07 17.61 17.56
C LEU A 189 9.64 17.44 17.01
N ALA A 190 9.46 17.58 15.69
CA ALA A 190 8.16 17.32 15.06
C ALA A 190 7.69 15.87 15.21
N ALA A 191 8.62 14.90 15.10
CA ALA A 191 8.32 13.48 15.25
C ALA A 191 7.87 13.14 16.68
N VAL A 192 8.57 13.63 17.71
CA VAL A 192 8.22 13.37 19.11
C VAL A 192 6.95 14.11 19.54
N GLN A 193 6.69 15.30 18.98
CA GLN A 193 5.43 16.02 19.18
C GLN A 193 4.24 15.22 18.64
N GLU A 194 4.40 14.54 17.50
CA GLU A 194 3.37 13.64 16.97
C GLU A 194 3.27 12.40 17.87
N TYR A 195 4.38 11.66 18.06
CA TYR A 195 4.44 10.43 18.85
C TYR A 195 5.68 10.37 19.74
N GLY A 196 5.50 10.39 21.07
CA GLY A 196 6.61 10.51 22.03
C GLY A 196 7.69 9.44 21.90
N LEU A 197 7.33 8.19 21.58
CA LEU A 197 8.32 7.11 21.40
C LEU A 197 9.13 7.23 20.12
N ALA A 198 8.82 8.16 19.20
CA ALA A 198 9.68 8.44 18.05
C ALA A 198 11.11 8.85 18.47
N LEU A 199 11.31 9.26 19.75
CA LEU A 199 12.63 9.49 20.35
C LEU A 199 13.58 8.30 20.19
N GLU A 200 13.07 7.07 20.14
CA GLU A 200 13.85 5.85 19.90
C GLU A 200 14.73 5.97 18.65
N TYR A 201 14.20 6.61 17.60
CA TYR A 201 14.84 6.71 16.29
C TYR A 201 15.64 8.00 16.08
N ALA A 202 15.67 8.90 17.07
CA ALA A 202 16.52 10.08 17.01
C ALA A 202 18.01 9.70 17.12
N ALA A 203 18.89 10.58 16.62
CA ALA A 203 20.31 10.47 16.89
C ALA A 203 20.60 10.61 18.39
N ASP A 204 21.68 9.97 18.87
CA ASP A 204 21.96 9.84 20.29
C ASP A 204 22.20 11.20 20.98
N GLU A 205 22.72 12.19 20.24
CA GLU A 205 22.89 13.56 20.72
C GLU A 205 21.53 14.20 21.05
N LEU A 206 20.50 13.95 20.23
CA LEU A 206 19.15 14.51 20.44
C LEU A 206 18.34 13.75 21.50
N LYS A 207 18.73 12.52 21.84
CA LYS A 207 18.16 11.78 22.99
C LYS A 207 18.55 12.36 24.36
N SER A 208 19.44 13.35 24.38
CA SER A 208 19.80 14.14 25.56
C SER A 208 19.38 15.61 25.45
N ASP A 209 18.81 16.05 24.32
CA ASP A 209 18.31 17.42 24.16
C ASP A 209 17.13 17.62 25.11
N ARG A 210 17.29 18.56 26.04
CA ARG A 210 16.32 18.82 27.11
C ARG A 210 14.92 19.08 26.57
N GLU A 211 14.77 19.87 25.52
CA GLU A 211 13.46 20.22 24.98
C GLU A 211 12.81 19.01 24.29
N ILE A 212 13.57 18.28 23.48
CA ILE A 212 13.10 17.08 22.77
C ILE A 212 12.68 16.00 23.78
N VAL A 213 13.53 15.73 24.77
CA VAL A 213 13.26 14.73 25.81
C VAL A 213 12.03 15.11 26.63
N LEU A 214 11.92 16.35 27.10
CA LEU A 214 10.75 16.79 27.84
C LEU A 214 9.48 16.65 27.00
N THR A 215 9.53 17.09 25.74
CA THR A 215 8.40 16.95 24.81
C THR A 215 8.02 15.48 24.60
N ALA A 216 9.00 14.60 24.39
CA ALA A 216 8.76 13.17 24.19
C ALA A 216 8.09 12.52 25.40
N VAL A 217 8.56 12.86 26.62
CA VAL A 217 8.05 12.31 27.88
C VAL A 217 6.66 12.87 28.23
N GLU A 218 6.40 14.14 27.91
CA GLU A 218 5.06 14.74 28.02
C GLU A 218 4.05 14.05 27.10
N ARG A 219 4.49 13.61 25.91
CA ARG A 219 3.66 12.88 24.94
C ARG A 219 3.48 11.41 25.32
N ASP A 220 4.53 10.75 25.78
CA ASP A 220 4.51 9.37 26.26
C ASP A 220 5.61 9.15 27.30
N THR A 221 5.23 8.86 28.54
CA THR A 221 6.19 8.69 29.65
C THR A 221 7.14 7.52 29.45
N ARG A 222 6.79 6.55 28.60
CA ARG A 222 7.68 5.43 28.25
C ARG A 222 8.87 5.89 27.42
N ALA A 223 8.82 7.07 26.81
CA ALA A 223 9.95 7.66 26.07
C ALA A 223 11.20 7.87 26.95
N LEU A 224 11.03 7.93 28.28
CA LEU A 224 12.16 7.98 29.24
C LEU A 224 13.17 6.84 29.03
N GLN A 225 12.73 5.67 28.57
CA GLN A 225 13.63 4.53 28.34
C GLN A 225 14.66 4.77 27.22
N PHE A 226 14.38 5.74 26.34
CA PHE A 226 15.23 6.08 25.19
C PHE A 226 16.11 7.32 25.45
N CYS A 227 16.00 7.94 26.62
CA CYS A 227 16.83 9.08 26.98
C CYS A 227 18.24 8.61 27.34
N THR A 228 19.28 9.25 26.80
CA THR A 228 20.67 8.95 27.16
C THR A 228 21.06 9.73 28.42
N THR A 229 21.63 9.06 29.42
CA THR A 229 21.75 9.57 30.80
C THR A 229 22.86 10.61 31.03
N GLN A 230 23.44 11.21 29.99
CA GLN A 230 24.75 11.83 30.15
C GLN A 230 24.79 13.26 30.75
N GLN A 231 23.65 13.93 31.00
CA GLN A 231 23.66 15.32 31.49
C GLN A 231 22.51 15.72 32.44
N LEU A 232 22.03 14.81 33.31
CA LEU A 232 21.11 15.17 34.42
C LEU A 232 21.84 15.38 35.77
N GLY A 233 23.12 15.75 35.73
CA GLY A 233 23.94 16.07 36.90
C GLY A 233 23.80 17.52 37.35
#